data_AF-A0A238L3J3-F1
#
_entry.id   AF-A0A238L3J3-F1
#
_cell.length_a   1.000
_cell.length_b   1.000
_cell.length_c   1.000
_cell.angle_alpha   90.00
_cell.angle_beta   90.00
_cell.angle_gamma   90.00
#
_symmetry.space_group_name_H-M   'P 1'
#
loop_
_entity.id
_entity.type
_entity.pdbx_description
1 polymer ?
#
loop_
_entity_poly.entity_id
_entity_poly.type
_entity_poly.pdbx_seq_one_letter_code
_entity_poly.pdbx_strand_id
1 'polypeptide(L)'
;MPLQIYKRGRFYWVKGWVEYNGRRIAGPYRRSTKASTEAGARDWVALETEMQIRRHVVGDEISKTFSDAIMLYNASEEDAERLIPIVKAIGAMPLTAITGALLKGFGPDWKPMASTDTWWREIIVPASAVINNAHQLLGTPLIRVKPYDKFERISQDKLRDKPSRVERTPADKEWIEAFCSAADPYNAALVRFMFETAARIDQAVSLEPHDLRPAENKVRVKAQKGHPESWITVSPEMMDELQALPPKRPKNRKTGKFMKPRVFGYGSSTGYNTRWKTICKRAGIQYLSAHQAGRHGFFTELVVRQGVDPVTAAKAGRWSDPNLPMRIYAHAETDEADVRARFRTNHVQEDPVQSPKQQKSNKE
;
A
#
# COMPACT_ATOMS: atom_id res chain seq x y z
N MET A 1 18.66 15.23 -53.66
CA MET A 1 20.01 14.96 -53.16
C MET A 1 19.86 14.55 -51.71
N PRO A 2 20.38 13.37 -51.35
CA PRO A 2 20.46 12.91 -49.97
C PRO A 2 21.16 13.94 -49.09
N LEU A 3 20.93 13.86 -47.78
CA LEU A 3 21.51 14.77 -46.81
C LEU A 3 23.05 14.69 -46.86
N GLN A 4 23.70 15.79 -47.21
CA GLN A 4 25.15 15.89 -47.36
C GLN A 4 25.73 16.89 -46.37
N ILE A 5 26.86 16.50 -45.79
CA ILE A 5 27.62 17.34 -44.88
C ILE A 5 28.65 18.14 -45.69
N TYR A 6 28.83 19.42 -45.36
CA TYR A 6 29.91 20.25 -45.87
C TYR A 6 30.42 21.20 -44.78
N LYS A 7 31.70 21.57 -44.83
CA LYS A 7 32.31 22.48 -43.85
C LYS A 7 32.05 23.93 -44.24
N ARG A 8 31.62 24.77 -43.30
CA ARG A 8 31.47 26.22 -43.51
C ARG A 8 31.87 26.97 -42.25
N GLY A 9 33.04 27.61 -42.30
CA GLY A 9 33.66 28.24 -41.13
C GLY A 9 34.08 27.20 -40.10
N ARG A 10 33.78 27.47 -38.82
CA ARG A 10 34.12 26.59 -37.69
C ARG A 10 33.26 25.32 -37.60
N PHE A 11 32.08 25.31 -38.21
CA PHE A 11 31.10 24.23 -38.05
C PHE A 11 30.82 23.51 -39.36
N TYR A 12 30.36 22.28 -39.23
CA TYR A 12 29.77 21.53 -40.32
C TYR A 12 28.30 21.94 -40.52
N TRP A 13 27.88 21.88 -41.77
CA TRP A 13 26.53 22.21 -42.23
C TRP A 13 25.99 21.05 -43.04
N VAL A 14 24.66 20.95 -43.09
CA VAL A 14 23.95 19.97 -43.90
C VAL A 14 23.17 20.66 -45.00
N LYS A 15 23.12 20.02 -46.17
CA LYS A 15 22.26 20.39 -47.28
C LYS A 15 21.58 19.16 -47.87
N GLY A 16 20.33 19.28 -48.31
CA GLY A 16 19.62 18.19 -49.00
C GLY A 16 18.36 17.74 -48.27
N TRP A 17 17.95 16.49 -48.51
CA TRP A 17 16.72 15.91 -47.99
C TRP A 17 17.01 14.61 -47.23
N VAL A 18 16.18 14.31 -46.24
CA VAL A 18 16.09 12.95 -45.71
C VAL A 18 15.17 12.15 -46.64
N GLU A 19 15.64 10.98 -47.05
CA GLU A 19 14.94 10.09 -47.97
C GLU A 19 14.67 8.73 -47.31
N TYR A 20 13.51 8.12 -47.59
CA TYR A 20 13.15 6.77 -47.17
C TYR A 20 12.53 6.02 -48.34
N ASN A 21 13.06 4.84 -48.68
CA ASN A 21 12.67 4.06 -49.85
C ASN A 21 12.57 4.90 -51.15
N GLY A 22 13.55 5.79 -51.38
CA GLY A 22 13.62 6.64 -52.56
C GLY A 22 12.66 7.84 -52.58
N ARG A 23 11.85 8.03 -51.52
CA ARG A 23 10.95 9.19 -51.38
C ARG A 23 11.55 10.22 -50.43
N ARG A 24 11.40 11.51 -50.76
CA ARG A 24 11.79 12.60 -49.87
C ARG A 24 10.76 12.71 -48.75
N ILE A 25 11.21 12.58 -47.51
CA ILE A 25 10.33 12.56 -46.34
C ILE A 25 10.48 13.79 -45.44
N ALA A 26 11.65 14.45 -45.46
CA ALA A 26 11.87 15.70 -44.72
C ALA A 26 12.95 16.58 -45.38
N GLY A 27 12.77 17.90 -45.34
CA GLY A 27 13.67 18.89 -45.92
C GLY A 27 12.92 20.04 -46.62
N PRO A 28 13.62 20.90 -47.38
CA PRO A 28 15.06 20.88 -47.61
C PRO A 28 15.83 21.41 -46.39
N TYR A 29 16.93 20.75 -46.04
CA TYR A 29 17.85 21.23 -45.02
C TYR A 29 18.89 22.17 -45.63
N ARG A 30 19.17 23.27 -44.93
CA ARG A 30 20.32 24.15 -45.17
C ARG A 30 20.73 24.82 -43.86
N ARG A 31 21.23 24.03 -42.91
CA ARG A 31 21.54 24.50 -41.54
C ARG A 31 22.87 23.97 -41.04
N SER A 32 23.45 24.66 -40.05
CA SER A 32 24.60 24.14 -39.32
C SER A 32 24.19 22.97 -38.44
N THR A 33 25.05 21.94 -38.34
CA THR A 33 24.92 20.87 -37.34
C THR A 33 25.42 21.29 -35.96
N LYS A 34 26.04 22.47 -35.86
CA LYS A 34 26.79 22.97 -34.70
C LYS A 34 27.98 22.07 -34.28
N ALA A 35 28.27 21.00 -35.02
CA ALA A 35 29.43 20.16 -34.78
C ALA A 35 30.68 20.81 -35.39
N SER A 36 31.77 20.89 -34.62
CA SER A 36 33.08 21.36 -35.09
C SER A 36 33.92 20.25 -35.76
N THR A 37 33.51 19.00 -35.60
CA THR A 37 34.16 17.80 -36.16
C THR A 37 33.25 17.11 -37.17
N GLU A 38 33.84 16.45 -38.17
CA GLU A 38 33.07 15.68 -39.15
C GLU A 38 32.32 14.50 -38.52
N ALA A 39 32.94 13.81 -37.56
CA ALA A 39 32.31 12.70 -36.82
C ALA A 39 31.00 13.15 -36.14
N GLY A 40 31.04 14.19 -35.31
CA GLY A 40 29.82 14.73 -34.69
C GLY A 40 28.79 15.26 -35.70
N ALA A 41 29.21 15.68 -36.90
CA ALA A 41 28.28 16.05 -37.97
C ALA A 41 27.60 14.81 -38.60
N ARG A 42 28.33 13.69 -38.72
CA ARG A 42 27.77 12.40 -39.16
C ARG A 42 26.80 11.83 -38.12
N ASP A 43 27.13 11.92 -36.83
CA ASP A 43 26.22 11.51 -35.75
C ASP A 43 24.92 12.32 -35.78
N TRP A 44 25.02 13.64 -36.00
CA TRP A 44 23.87 14.50 -36.18
C TRP A 44 23.01 14.07 -37.38
N VAL A 45 23.63 13.77 -38.52
CA VAL A 45 22.92 13.30 -39.72
C VAL A 45 22.24 11.96 -39.46
N ALA A 46 22.89 11.03 -38.77
CA ALA A 46 22.32 9.73 -38.43
C ALA A 46 21.10 9.88 -37.53
N LEU A 47 21.20 10.67 -36.45
CA LEU A 47 20.10 10.93 -35.52
C LEU A 47 18.91 11.62 -36.20
N GLU A 48 19.16 12.65 -37.00
CA GLU A 48 18.10 13.36 -37.73
C GLU A 48 17.43 12.42 -38.75
N THR A 49 18.21 11.63 -39.48
CA THR A 49 17.70 10.66 -40.46
C THR A 49 16.82 9.62 -39.79
N GLU A 50 17.29 9.02 -38.70
CA GLU A 50 16.52 8.03 -37.93
C GLU A 50 15.22 8.63 -37.40
N MET A 51 15.27 9.84 -36.83
CA MET A 51 14.09 10.54 -36.31
C MET A 51 13.05 10.80 -37.40
N GLN A 52 13.46 11.31 -38.56
CA GLN A 52 12.55 11.60 -39.67
C GLN A 52 11.98 10.33 -40.30
N ILE A 53 12.78 9.26 -40.42
CA ILE A 53 12.29 7.94 -40.87
C ILE A 53 11.25 7.41 -39.90
N ARG A 54 11.52 7.46 -38.58
CA ARG A 54 10.57 7.03 -37.57
C ARG A 54 9.26 7.83 -37.65
N ARG A 55 9.35 9.16 -37.77
CA ARG A 55 8.21 10.06 -37.98
C ARG A 55 7.45 9.74 -39.29
N HIS A 56 8.13 9.36 -40.35
CA HIS A 56 7.49 9.02 -41.62
C HIS A 56 6.81 7.64 -41.61
N VAL A 57 7.43 6.64 -40.98
CA VAL A 57 6.93 5.25 -40.93
C VAL A 57 5.82 5.09 -39.89
N VAL A 58 5.95 5.76 -38.75
CA VAL A 58 5.01 5.66 -37.61
C VAL A 58 3.97 6.78 -37.64
N GLY A 59 4.21 7.86 -38.40
CA GLY A 59 3.41 9.08 -38.41
C GLY A 59 3.98 10.14 -37.45
N ASP A 60 3.42 11.36 -37.51
CA ASP A 60 3.60 12.32 -36.43
C ASP A 60 3.03 11.69 -35.17
N GLU A 61 3.87 11.12 -34.31
CA GLU A 61 3.53 11.07 -32.90
C GLU A 61 3.36 12.52 -32.49
N ILE A 62 2.14 13.03 -32.56
CA ILE A 62 1.69 14.14 -31.72
C ILE A 62 1.94 13.59 -30.33
N SER A 63 3.13 13.88 -29.79
CA SER A 63 3.58 13.36 -28.52
C SER A 63 2.55 13.82 -27.53
N LYS A 64 1.71 12.88 -27.09
CA LYS A 64 0.60 13.17 -26.20
C LYS A 64 1.18 13.90 -25.01
N THR A 65 0.50 14.95 -24.58
CA THR A 65 0.85 15.65 -23.36
C THR A 65 0.31 14.89 -22.16
N PHE A 66 0.74 15.25 -20.95
CA PHE A 66 0.13 14.70 -19.75
C PHE A 66 -1.37 15.00 -19.69
N SER A 67 -1.80 16.19 -20.11
CA SER A 67 -3.22 16.55 -20.19
C SER A 67 -3.98 15.66 -21.16
N ASP A 68 -3.41 15.32 -22.32
CA ASP A 68 -4.04 14.36 -23.24
C ASP A 68 -4.18 12.97 -22.62
N ALA A 69 -3.18 12.53 -21.85
CA ALA A 69 -3.21 11.25 -21.16
C ALA A 69 -4.28 11.21 -20.06
N ILE A 70 -4.50 12.32 -19.36
CA ILE A 70 -5.56 12.44 -18.34
C ILE A 70 -6.94 12.24 -18.95
N MET A 71 -7.19 12.76 -20.16
CA MET A 71 -8.48 12.60 -20.82
C MET A 71 -8.85 11.13 -21.10
N LEU A 72 -7.87 10.22 -21.04
CA LEU A 72 -8.05 8.78 -21.21
C LEU A 72 -8.21 8.05 -19.87
N TYR A 73 -7.89 8.70 -18.75
CA TYR A 73 -7.78 8.08 -17.43
C TYR A 73 -9.06 8.27 -16.61
N ASN A 74 -9.73 7.17 -16.30
CA ASN A 74 -10.91 7.18 -15.43
C ASN A 74 -10.50 7.28 -13.95
N ALA A 75 -10.33 8.51 -13.45
CA ALA A 75 -9.92 8.76 -12.07
C ALA A 75 -11.08 8.59 -11.07
N SER A 76 -10.77 8.02 -9.90
CA SER A 76 -11.64 8.15 -8.73
C SER A 76 -11.65 9.60 -8.22
N GLU A 77 -12.64 9.98 -7.39
CA GLU A 77 -12.69 11.33 -6.80
C GLU A 77 -11.39 11.67 -6.02
N GLU A 78 -10.87 10.72 -5.24
CA GLU A 78 -9.63 10.89 -4.47
C GLU A 78 -8.39 11.00 -5.35
N ASP A 79 -8.36 10.27 -6.48
CA ASP A 79 -7.25 10.37 -7.43
C ASP A 79 -7.33 11.66 -8.26
N ALA A 80 -8.53 12.13 -8.59
CA ALA A 80 -8.73 13.40 -9.27
C ALA A 80 -8.18 14.57 -8.43
N GLU A 81 -8.48 14.61 -7.12
CA GLU A 81 -7.92 15.61 -6.20
C GLU A 81 -6.38 15.62 -6.20
N ARG A 82 -5.75 14.44 -6.23
CA ARG A 82 -4.28 14.31 -6.29
C ARG A 82 -3.71 14.72 -7.65
N LEU A 83 -4.44 14.47 -8.73
CA LEU A 83 -4.00 14.77 -10.08
C LEU A 83 -4.01 16.27 -10.40
N ILE A 84 -4.95 17.05 -9.85
CA ILE A 84 -5.07 18.51 -10.09
C ILE A 84 -3.72 19.25 -10.02
N PRO A 85 -2.94 19.19 -8.91
CA PRO A 85 -1.66 19.88 -8.83
C PRO A 85 -0.63 19.34 -9.85
N ILE A 86 -0.68 18.05 -10.18
CA ILE A 86 0.20 17.42 -11.17
C ILE A 86 -0.11 17.96 -12.56
N VAL A 87 -1.39 18.04 -12.96
CA VAL A 87 -1.80 18.62 -14.24
C VAL A 87 -1.34 20.06 -14.35
N LYS A 88 -1.49 20.84 -13.28
CA LYS A 88 -1.06 22.24 -13.27
C LYS A 88 0.45 22.38 -13.52
N ALA A 89 1.25 21.45 -13.03
CA ALA A 89 2.70 21.49 -13.16
C ALA A 89 3.22 20.93 -14.49
N ILE A 90 2.67 19.81 -14.99
CA ILE A 90 3.21 19.08 -16.14
C ILE A 90 2.19 18.81 -17.26
N GLY A 91 0.99 19.37 -17.17
CA GLY A 91 -0.13 19.09 -18.10
C GLY A 91 0.25 19.27 -19.57
N ALA A 92 0.90 20.38 -19.91
CA ALA A 92 1.33 20.66 -21.29
C ALA A 92 2.63 19.93 -21.70
N MET A 93 3.27 19.20 -20.78
CA MET A 93 4.54 18.53 -21.05
C MET A 93 4.29 17.26 -21.88
N PRO A 94 5.07 17.02 -22.95
CA PRO A 94 5.03 15.77 -23.70
C PRO A 94 5.34 14.58 -22.79
N LEU A 95 4.63 13.45 -22.96
CA LEU A 95 4.86 12.24 -22.17
C LEU A 95 6.32 11.75 -22.24
N THR A 96 6.98 11.93 -23.39
CA THR A 96 8.40 11.60 -23.60
C THR A 96 9.37 12.40 -22.74
N ALA A 97 8.96 13.59 -22.28
CA ALA A 97 9.80 14.48 -21.47
C ALA A 97 9.59 14.30 -19.96
N ILE A 98 8.57 13.55 -19.53
CA ILE A 98 8.28 13.32 -18.13
C ILE A 98 9.17 12.19 -17.61
N THR A 99 10.03 12.51 -16.64
CA THR A 99 10.98 11.55 -16.06
C THR A 99 10.64 11.21 -14.61
N GLY A 100 11.11 10.07 -14.12
CA GLY A 100 10.98 9.72 -12.71
C GLY A 100 11.69 10.71 -11.78
N ALA A 101 12.80 11.31 -12.21
CA ALA A 101 13.51 12.33 -11.44
C ALA A 101 12.67 13.61 -11.28
N LEU A 102 12.01 14.06 -12.36
CA LEU A 102 11.08 15.18 -12.32
C LEU A 102 9.95 14.93 -11.32
N LEU A 103 9.30 13.77 -11.39
CA LEU A 103 8.20 13.41 -10.48
C LEU A 103 8.66 13.31 -9.01
N LYS A 104 9.88 12.84 -8.76
CA LYS A 104 10.46 12.81 -7.41
C LYS A 104 10.74 14.22 -6.87
N GLY A 105 11.12 15.16 -7.73
CA GLY A 105 11.37 16.57 -7.34
C GLY A 105 10.15 17.27 -6.74
N PHE A 106 8.94 16.91 -7.19
CA PHE A 106 7.70 17.49 -6.66
C PHE A 106 7.42 17.18 -5.19
N GLY A 107 7.96 16.08 -4.65
CA GLY A 107 7.77 15.72 -3.24
C GLY A 107 8.29 16.80 -2.29
N PRO A 108 9.62 17.04 -2.29
CA PRO A 108 10.24 18.12 -1.53
C PRO A 108 9.62 19.50 -1.82
N ASP A 109 9.32 19.81 -3.08
CA ASP A 109 8.83 21.14 -3.46
C ASP A 109 7.41 21.42 -2.96
N TRP A 110 6.48 20.47 -3.14
CA TRP A 110 5.06 20.70 -2.85
C TRP A 110 4.67 20.30 -1.43
N LYS A 111 5.37 19.31 -0.86
CA LYS A 111 5.06 18.74 0.44
C LYS A 111 6.34 18.54 1.26
N PRO A 112 7.12 19.60 1.55
CA PRO A 112 8.44 19.50 2.19
C PRO A 112 8.40 18.80 3.56
N MET A 113 7.27 18.87 4.26
CA MET A 113 7.07 18.26 5.58
C MET A 113 6.33 16.91 5.54
N ALA A 114 6.16 16.30 4.36
CA ALA A 114 5.58 14.97 4.23
C ALA A 114 6.68 13.89 4.15
N SER A 115 6.30 12.62 4.36
CA SER A 115 7.25 11.51 4.18
C SER A 115 7.43 11.14 2.70
N THR A 116 8.52 10.45 2.38
CA THR A 116 8.72 9.86 1.05
C THR A 116 7.60 8.90 0.66
N ASP A 117 7.01 8.18 1.62
CA ASP A 117 5.86 7.31 1.40
C ASP A 117 4.60 8.12 1.01
N THR A 118 4.41 9.32 1.58
CA THR A 118 3.35 10.25 1.17
C THR A 118 3.60 10.80 -0.23
N TRP A 119 4.81 11.24 -0.53
CA TRP A 119 5.17 11.71 -1.88
C TRP A 119 4.95 10.62 -2.93
N TRP A 120 5.36 9.39 -2.62
CA TRP A 120 5.14 8.26 -3.50
C TRP A 120 3.66 8.06 -3.82
N ARG A 121 2.83 7.97 -2.79
CA ARG A 121 1.39 7.68 -2.92
C ARG A 121 0.60 8.82 -3.56
N GLU A 122 0.96 10.07 -3.28
CA GLU A 122 0.15 11.22 -3.68
C GLU A 122 0.62 11.90 -4.96
N ILE A 123 1.86 11.62 -5.41
CA ILE A 123 2.45 12.25 -6.61
C ILE A 123 2.84 11.19 -7.62
N ILE A 124 3.73 10.27 -7.25
CA ILE A 124 4.35 9.34 -8.20
C ILE A 124 3.35 8.30 -8.69
N VAL A 125 2.59 7.69 -7.78
CA VAL A 125 1.56 6.69 -8.10
C VAL A 125 0.50 7.24 -9.06
N PRO A 126 -0.20 8.37 -8.77
CA PRO A 126 -1.23 8.87 -9.67
C PRO A 126 -0.66 9.33 -11.02
N ALA A 127 0.50 10.02 -11.04
CA ALA A 127 1.14 10.41 -12.30
C ALA A 127 1.51 9.19 -13.16
N SER A 128 2.12 8.17 -12.54
CA SER A 128 2.51 6.95 -13.24
C SER A 128 1.29 6.17 -13.74
N ALA A 129 0.18 6.18 -12.99
CA ALA A 129 -1.07 5.51 -13.38
C ALA A 129 -1.66 6.12 -14.65
N VAL A 130 -1.71 7.46 -14.75
CA VAL A 130 -2.18 8.17 -15.96
C VAL A 130 -1.31 7.82 -17.16
N ILE A 131 0.02 7.95 -17.04
CA ILE A 131 0.95 7.73 -18.14
C ILE A 131 0.89 6.26 -18.60
N ASN A 132 0.89 5.33 -17.66
CA ASN A 132 0.86 3.90 -17.99
C ASN A 132 -0.49 3.44 -18.52
N ASN A 133 -1.60 4.08 -18.14
CA ASN A 133 -2.89 3.84 -18.77
C ASN A 133 -2.90 4.32 -20.23
N ALA A 134 -2.39 5.51 -20.52
CA ALA A 134 -2.22 6.00 -21.89
C ALA A 134 -1.30 5.08 -22.73
N HIS A 135 -0.27 4.50 -22.11
CA HIS A 135 0.58 3.49 -22.76
C HIS A 135 -0.23 2.23 -23.13
N GLN A 136 -1.04 1.71 -22.20
CA GLN A 136 -1.87 0.52 -22.46
C GLN A 136 -2.89 0.73 -23.57
N LEU A 137 -3.47 1.93 -23.68
CA LEU A 137 -4.52 2.22 -24.66
C LEU A 137 -3.96 2.58 -26.04
N LEU A 138 -2.87 3.34 -26.08
CA LEU A 138 -2.39 3.99 -27.32
C LEU A 138 -0.93 3.68 -27.67
N GLY A 139 -0.21 2.90 -26.86
CA GLY A 139 1.21 2.59 -27.10
C GLY A 139 2.19 3.74 -26.83
N THR A 140 1.75 4.81 -26.15
CA THR A 140 2.62 5.94 -25.75
C THR A 140 3.78 5.50 -24.85
N PRO A 141 4.83 6.31 -24.59
CA PRO A 141 5.94 5.88 -23.74
C PRO A 141 5.51 5.44 -22.33
N LEU A 142 6.02 4.28 -21.88
CA LEU A 142 5.84 3.77 -20.52
C LEU A 142 6.72 4.52 -19.53
N ILE A 143 6.19 4.86 -18.35
CA ILE A 143 7.00 5.41 -17.25
C ILE A 143 7.27 4.35 -16.16
N ARG A 144 8.54 4.25 -15.75
CA ARG A 144 8.99 3.46 -14.61
C ARG A 144 9.78 4.35 -13.66
N VAL A 145 9.24 4.59 -12.47
CA VAL A 145 9.89 5.39 -11.43
C VAL A 145 10.46 4.45 -10.38
N LYS A 146 11.72 4.65 -9.99
CA LYS A 146 12.32 3.92 -8.87
C LYS A 146 11.77 4.45 -7.55
N PRO A 147 11.42 3.58 -6.57
CA PRO A 147 11.09 3.99 -5.21
C PRO A 147 12.15 4.91 -4.60
N TYR A 148 11.73 5.76 -3.65
CA TYR A 148 12.69 6.46 -2.80
C TYR A 148 13.53 5.44 -2.03
N ASP A 149 14.84 5.61 -2.06
CA ASP A 149 15.75 4.70 -1.41
C ASP A 149 15.83 4.93 0.11
N LYS A 150 16.63 4.11 0.80
CA LYS A 150 16.81 4.20 2.25
C LYS A 150 17.44 5.53 2.67
N PHE A 151 18.37 6.07 1.89
CA PHE A 151 19.08 7.32 2.21
C PHE A 151 18.17 8.52 2.02
N GLU A 152 17.41 8.58 0.92
CA GLU A 152 16.40 9.62 0.67
C GLU A 152 15.37 9.65 1.80
N ARG A 153 14.88 8.47 2.21
CA ARG A 153 13.94 8.35 3.34
C ARG A 153 14.55 8.81 4.66
N ILE A 154 15.77 8.39 4.99
CA ILE A 154 16.44 8.80 6.24
C ILE A 154 16.70 10.30 6.25
N SER A 155 17.15 10.87 5.13
CA SER A 155 17.36 12.31 4.98
C SER A 155 16.06 13.07 5.23
N GLN A 156 14.95 12.62 4.63
CA GLN A 156 13.65 13.24 4.83
C GLN A 156 13.10 13.06 6.25
N ASP A 157 13.29 11.88 6.85
CA ASP A 157 12.89 11.62 8.23
C ASP A 157 13.65 12.53 9.22
N LYS A 158 14.93 12.80 8.96
CA LYS A 158 15.75 13.76 9.73
C LYS A 158 15.27 15.19 9.53
N LEU A 159 15.02 15.60 8.30
CA LEU A 159 14.55 16.96 7.99
C LEU A 159 13.22 17.28 8.67
N ARG A 160 12.31 16.29 8.74
CA ARG A 160 11.00 16.43 9.37
C ARG A 160 11.02 16.17 10.89
N ASP A 161 12.16 15.75 11.44
CA ASP A 161 12.29 15.28 12.83
C ASP A 161 11.24 14.22 13.21
N LYS A 162 10.95 13.31 12.26
CA LYS A 162 9.88 12.32 12.44
C LYS A 162 10.10 11.06 11.60
N PRO A 163 10.33 9.89 12.22
CA PRO A 163 10.49 8.63 11.50
C PRO A 163 9.21 8.22 10.76
N SER A 164 9.36 7.76 9.51
CA SER A 164 8.21 7.37 8.66
C SER A 164 7.67 5.97 8.95
N ARG A 165 8.53 5.04 9.36
CA ARG A 165 8.20 3.62 9.56
C ARG A 165 8.46 3.19 10.99
N VAL A 166 7.75 3.84 11.92
CA VAL A 166 7.80 3.51 13.34
C VAL A 166 7.16 2.16 13.56
N GLU A 167 7.87 1.29 14.27
CA GLU A 167 7.36 0.00 14.74
C GLU A 167 6.16 0.22 15.66
N ARG A 168 5.14 -0.61 15.51
CA ARG A 168 3.86 -0.42 16.20
C ARG A 168 3.71 -1.51 17.25
N THR A 169 3.63 -1.15 18.52
CA THR A 169 3.39 -2.11 19.60
C THR A 169 2.00 -2.77 19.44
N PRO A 170 1.89 -4.11 19.49
CA PRO A 170 0.61 -4.82 19.57
C PRO A 170 0.01 -4.73 20.98
N ALA A 171 -1.28 -4.99 21.13
CA ALA A 171 -1.86 -5.23 22.46
C ALA A 171 -1.56 -6.64 22.96
N ASP A 172 -1.51 -6.78 24.28
CA ASP A 172 -1.53 -8.05 25.03
C ASP A 172 -2.81 -8.19 25.85
N LYS A 173 -2.96 -9.35 26.50
CA LYS A 173 -4.15 -9.65 27.32
C LYS A 173 -4.27 -8.65 28.46
N GLU A 174 -3.17 -8.31 29.09
CA GLU A 174 -3.07 -7.35 30.19
C GLU A 174 -3.56 -5.96 29.76
N TRP A 175 -3.17 -5.49 28.58
CA TRP A 175 -3.64 -4.23 28.01
C TRP A 175 -5.14 -4.29 27.69
N ILE A 176 -5.63 -5.40 27.11
CA ILE A 176 -7.05 -5.58 26.80
C ILE A 176 -7.88 -5.57 28.08
N GLU A 177 -7.45 -6.27 29.13
CA GLU A 177 -8.10 -6.30 30.43
C GLU A 177 -8.15 -4.91 31.07
N ALA A 178 -7.00 -4.23 31.15
CA ALA A 178 -6.91 -2.88 31.71
C ALA A 178 -7.78 -1.87 30.92
N PHE A 179 -7.81 -1.98 29.59
CA PHE A 179 -8.69 -1.16 28.75
C PHE A 179 -10.16 -1.44 29.08
N CYS A 180 -10.56 -2.72 29.13
CA CYS A 180 -11.93 -3.14 29.41
C CYS A 180 -12.41 -2.68 30.79
N SER A 181 -11.55 -2.75 31.82
CA SER A 181 -11.89 -2.30 33.18
C SER A 181 -12.22 -0.79 33.27
N ALA A 182 -11.68 0.03 32.37
CA ALA A 182 -11.94 1.47 32.31
C ALA A 182 -12.95 1.89 31.22
N ALA A 183 -13.37 0.95 30.36
CA ALA A 183 -14.22 1.21 29.21
C ALA A 183 -15.71 1.09 29.55
N ASP A 184 -16.56 1.77 28.76
CA ASP A 184 -17.98 1.44 28.72
C ASP A 184 -18.22 0.12 27.97
N PRO A 185 -19.35 -0.59 28.21
CA PRO A 185 -19.60 -1.92 27.65
C PRO A 185 -19.43 -2.01 26.13
N TYR A 186 -19.79 -0.96 25.38
CA TYR A 186 -19.66 -0.95 23.93
C TYR A 186 -18.19 -0.93 23.48
N ASN A 187 -17.32 -0.19 24.18
CA ASN A 187 -15.91 -0.11 23.84
C ASN A 187 -15.12 -1.33 24.32
N ALA A 188 -15.50 -1.90 25.48
CA ALA A 188 -14.95 -3.16 25.96
C ALA A 188 -15.25 -4.30 24.96
N ALA A 189 -16.51 -4.47 24.56
CA ALA A 189 -16.90 -5.47 23.58
C ALA A 189 -16.26 -5.22 22.20
N LEU A 190 -16.14 -3.95 21.77
CA LEU A 190 -15.51 -3.62 20.49
C LEU A 190 -14.04 -4.06 20.44
N VAL A 191 -13.27 -3.76 21.49
CA VAL A 191 -11.84 -4.10 21.48
C VAL A 191 -11.63 -5.61 21.59
N ARG A 192 -12.41 -6.30 22.43
CA ARG A 192 -12.40 -7.77 22.54
C ARG A 192 -12.78 -8.44 21.22
N PHE A 193 -13.86 -7.99 20.59
CA PHE A 193 -14.28 -8.50 19.29
C PHE A 193 -13.17 -8.36 18.24
N MET A 194 -12.52 -7.20 18.18
CA MET A 194 -11.43 -6.99 17.22
C MET A 194 -10.17 -7.81 17.55
N PHE A 195 -9.87 -8.00 18.83
CA PHE A 195 -8.74 -8.81 19.31
C PHE A 195 -8.98 -10.31 19.14
N GLU A 196 -10.22 -10.79 19.23
CA GLU A 196 -10.57 -12.20 19.03
C GLU A 196 -10.69 -12.57 17.54
N THR A 197 -11.19 -11.65 16.70
CA THR A 197 -11.57 -11.98 15.31
C THR A 197 -10.64 -11.42 14.24
N ALA A 198 -9.66 -10.61 14.66
CA ALA A 198 -8.82 -9.80 13.78
C ALA A 198 -9.63 -8.87 12.83
N ALA A 199 -10.90 -8.62 13.12
CA ALA A 199 -11.76 -7.76 12.31
C ALA A 199 -11.17 -6.35 12.24
N ARG A 200 -11.23 -5.73 11.06
CA ARG A 200 -10.81 -4.34 10.91
C ARG A 200 -11.82 -3.42 11.60
N ILE A 201 -11.38 -2.24 12.03
CA ILE A 201 -12.28 -1.28 12.70
C ILE A 201 -13.52 -0.96 11.88
N ASP A 202 -13.37 -0.74 10.58
CA ASP A 202 -14.49 -0.42 9.69
C ASP A 202 -15.47 -1.60 9.53
N GLN A 203 -14.96 -2.82 9.57
CA GLN A 203 -15.77 -4.05 9.61
C GLN A 203 -16.56 -4.13 10.91
N ALA A 204 -15.90 -3.95 12.06
CA ALA A 204 -16.53 -4.02 13.37
C ALA A 204 -17.62 -2.95 13.56
N VAL A 205 -17.32 -1.67 13.29
CA VAL A 205 -18.31 -0.58 13.46
C VAL A 205 -19.48 -0.65 12.46
N SER A 206 -19.35 -1.43 11.39
CA SER A 206 -20.41 -1.62 10.40
C SER A 206 -21.40 -2.72 10.77
N LEU A 207 -21.16 -3.50 11.82
CA LEU A 207 -22.09 -4.57 12.22
C LEU A 207 -23.47 -4.00 12.56
N GLU A 208 -24.49 -4.56 11.93
CA GLU A 208 -25.91 -4.33 12.23
C GLU A 208 -26.45 -5.53 13.03
N PRO A 209 -27.59 -5.40 13.75
CA PRO A 209 -28.14 -6.51 14.54
C PRO A 209 -28.42 -7.78 13.72
N HIS A 210 -28.77 -7.63 12.44
CA HIS A 210 -29.03 -8.76 11.54
C HIS A 210 -27.75 -9.48 11.06
N ASP A 211 -26.58 -8.92 11.35
CA ASP A 211 -25.28 -9.55 11.10
C ASP A 211 -24.89 -10.53 12.22
N LEU A 212 -25.73 -10.68 13.27
CA LEU A 212 -25.50 -11.61 14.36
C LEU A 212 -26.38 -12.86 14.17
N ARG A 213 -25.78 -14.04 14.31
CA ARG A 213 -26.47 -15.33 14.43
C ARG A 213 -26.14 -15.96 15.78
N PRO A 214 -26.88 -15.61 16.84
CA PRO A 214 -26.65 -16.13 18.19
C PRO A 214 -26.60 -17.64 18.28
N ALA A 215 -27.55 -18.34 17.64
CA ALA A 215 -27.65 -19.80 17.72
C ALA A 215 -26.44 -20.54 17.12
N GLU A 216 -25.68 -19.90 16.23
CA GLU A 216 -24.50 -20.48 15.59
C GLU A 216 -23.19 -19.85 16.11
N ASN A 217 -23.25 -18.87 17.01
CA ASN A 217 -22.14 -18.00 17.39
C ASN A 217 -21.41 -17.42 16.17
N LYS A 218 -22.17 -16.95 15.18
CA LYS A 218 -21.62 -16.38 13.93
C LYS A 218 -21.91 -14.91 13.80
N VAL A 219 -20.92 -14.18 13.31
CA VAL A 219 -21.01 -12.76 12.97
C VAL A 219 -20.69 -12.56 11.49
N ARG A 220 -21.55 -11.85 10.75
CA ARG A 220 -21.30 -11.51 9.35
C ARG A 220 -20.46 -10.27 9.26
N VAL A 221 -19.34 -10.37 8.56
CA VAL A 221 -18.41 -9.26 8.40
C VAL A 221 -18.31 -8.88 6.94
N LYS A 222 -18.59 -7.61 6.64
CA LYS A 222 -18.60 -7.08 5.27
C LYS A 222 -17.26 -7.25 4.55
N ALA A 223 -17.33 -7.29 3.22
CA ALA A 223 -16.15 -7.26 2.36
C ALA A 223 -15.32 -5.98 2.58
N GLN A 224 -14.00 -6.11 2.62
CA GLN A 224 -13.11 -4.96 2.75
C GLN A 224 -11.69 -5.28 2.27
N LYS A 225 -11.08 -4.39 1.47
CA LYS A 225 -9.66 -4.50 1.02
C LYS A 225 -9.31 -5.87 0.42
N GLY A 226 -10.14 -6.37 -0.50
CA GLY A 226 -9.93 -7.67 -1.16
C GLY A 226 -10.34 -8.89 -0.33
N HIS A 227 -10.86 -8.70 0.89
CA HIS A 227 -11.47 -9.79 1.66
C HIS A 227 -12.97 -9.85 1.33
N PRO A 228 -13.49 -11.02 0.93
CA PRO A 228 -14.91 -11.18 0.67
C PRO A 228 -15.73 -11.05 1.95
N GLU A 229 -17.03 -10.81 1.80
CA GLU A 229 -17.98 -10.93 2.90
C GLU A 229 -17.98 -12.37 3.41
N SER A 230 -18.00 -12.56 4.73
CA SER A 230 -17.97 -13.89 5.32
C SER A 230 -18.65 -13.92 6.68
N TRP A 231 -19.23 -15.07 7.03
CA TRP A 231 -19.59 -15.41 8.41
C TRP A 231 -18.34 -15.91 9.15
N ILE A 232 -18.05 -15.34 10.30
CA ILE A 232 -16.98 -15.80 11.19
C ILE A 232 -17.59 -16.35 12.47
N THR A 233 -16.97 -17.38 13.02
CA THR A 233 -17.34 -17.90 14.35
C THR A 233 -16.66 -17.05 15.43
N VAL A 234 -17.41 -16.70 16.47
CA VAL A 234 -16.92 -16.05 17.69
C VAL A 234 -17.10 -16.98 18.87
N SER A 235 -16.43 -16.70 19.98
CA SER A 235 -16.67 -17.37 21.26
C SER A 235 -18.12 -17.15 21.75
N PRO A 236 -18.71 -18.12 22.47
CA PRO A 236 -20.01 -17.93 23.10
C PRO A 236 -20.06 -16.68 23.97
N GLU A 237 -18.99 -16.42 24.74
CA GLU A 237 -18.88 -15.26 25.63
C GLU A 237 -18.91 -13.95 24.84
N MET A 238 -18.21 -13.89 23.70
CA MET A 238 -18.26 -12.72 22.82
C MET A 238 -19.66 -12.56 22.20
N MET A 239 -20.33 -13.65 21.82
CA MET A 239 -21.71 -13.56 21.29
C MET A 239 -22.69 -13.04 22.35
N ASP A 240 -22.55 -13.49 23.60
CA ASP A 240 -23.37 -13.01 24.72
C ASP A 240 -23.13 -11.53 24.99
N GLU A 241 -21.86 -11.08 25.00
CA GLU A 241 -21.50 -9.67 25.09
C GLU A 241 -22.13 -8.85 23.95
N LEU A 242 -22.09 -9.33 22.70
CA LEU A 242 -22.68 -8.63 21.56
C LEU A 242 -24.20 -8.51 21.66
N GLN A 243 -24.88 -9.55 22.15
CA GLN A 243 -26.34 -9.55 22.35
C GLN A 243 -26.77 -8.64 23.51
N ALA A 244 -25.94 -8.54 24.55
CA ALA A 244 -26.20 -7.68 25.70
C ALA A 244 -26.14 -6.18 25.38
N LEU A 245 -25.61 -5.79 24.21
CA LEU A 245 -25.53 -4.39 23.79
C LEU A 245 -26.79 -3.93 23.05
N PRO A 246 -27.59 -2.98 23.60
CA PRO A 246 -28.67 -2.37 22.86
C PRO A 246 -28.15 -1.69 21.59
N PRO A 247 -28.68 -1.99 20.39
CA PRO A 247 -28.20 -1.36 19.16
C PRO A 247 -28.43 0.15 19.18
N LYS A 248 -27.40 0.91 18.80
CA LYS A 248 -27.47 2.38 18.75
C LYS A 248 -27.57 2.87 17.31
N ARG A 249 -28.31 3.96 17.08
CA ARG A 249 -28.43 4.61 15.76
C ARG A 249 -27.49 5.82 15.70
N PRO A 250 -26.27 5.68 15.15
CA PRO A 250 -25.36 6.82 15.04
C PRO A 250 -25.90 7.87 14.07
N LYS A 251 -25.59 9.14 14.35
CA LYS A 251 -25.88 10.26 13.45
C LYS A 251 -24.72 10.47 12.48
N ASN A 252 -25.00 10.52 11.18
CA ASN A 252 -24.00 10.91 10.19
C ASN A 252 -23.69 12.41 10.35
N ARG A 253 -22.43 12.72 10.64
CA ARG A 253 -21.99 14.11 10.90
C ARG A 253 -22.02 15.00 9.65
N LYS A 254 -21.84 14.43 8.45
CA LYS A 254 -21.85 15.19 7.20
C LYS A 254 -23.28 15.56 6.77
N THR A 255 -24.21 14.62 6.88
CA THR A 255 -25.58 14.81 6.39
C THR A 255 -26.59 15.13 7.48
N GLY A 256 -26.22 14.99 8.75
CA GLY A 256 -27.11 15.16 9.90
C GLY A 256 -28.15 14.05 10.07
N LYS A 257 -28.22 13.07 9.18
CA LYS A 257 -29.25 12.00 9.21
C LYS A 257 -28.84 10.85 10.14
N PHE A 258 -29.82 10.23 10.80
CA PHE A 258 -29.60 8.99 11.54
C PHE A 258 -29.32 7.83 10.60
N MET A 259 -28.33 7.02 10.94
CA MET A 259 -27.97 5.81 10.23
C MET A 259 -28.81 4.63 10.73
N LYS A 260 -28.66 3.48 10.05
CA LYS A 260 -29.17 2.20 10.54
C LYS A 260 -28.57 1.85 11.91
N PRO A 261 -29.27 1.07 12.75
CA PRO A 261 -28.74 0.61 14.02
C PRO A 261 -27.43 -0.15 13.84
N ARG A 262 -26.45 0.14 14.69
CA ARG A 262 -25.15 -0.53 14.74
C ARG A 262 -24.96 -1.19 16.10
N VAL A 263 -24.35 -2.37 16.11
CA VAL A 263 -24.07 -3.14 17.35
C VAL A 263 -23.21 -2.30 18.31
N PHE A 264 -22.07 -1.78 17.84
CA PHE A 264 -21.19 -0.94 18.67
C PHE A 264 -21.58 0.55 18.68
N GLY A 265 -22.59 0.97 17.90
CA GLY A 265 -23.09 2.35 17.90
C GLY A 265 -22.22 3.41 17.23
N TYR A 266 -21.14 3.04 16.55
CA TYR A 266 -20.27 3.97 15.83
C TYR A 266 -20.74 4.18 14.37
N GLY A 267 -20.78 5.44 13.93
CA GLY A 267 -21.16 5.80 12.56
C GLY A 267 -20.00 5.89 11.56
N SER A 268 -18.76 5.87 12.04
CA SER A 268 -17.57 5.90 11.20
C SER A 268 -16.41 5.15 11.85
N SER A 269 -15.50 4.65 11.01
CA SER A 269 -14.25 3.99 11.43
C SER A 269 -13.25 4.91 12.13
N THR A 270 -13.53 6.21 12.22
CA THR A 270 -12.70 7.20 12.93
C THR A 270 -13.34 7.70 14.22
N GLY A 271 -14.63 7.43 14.45
CA GLY A 271 -15.41 7.96 15.56
C GLY A 271 -14.95 7.46 16.94
N TYR A 272 -14.30 6.29 16.99
CA TYR A 272 -13.82 5.67 18.22
C TYR A 272 -12.60 6.39 18.83
N ASN A 273 -11.77 7.04 18.01
CA ASN A 273 -10.41 7.49 18.38
C ASN A 273 -10.38 8.33 19.66
N THR A 274 -11.22 9.36 19.74
CA THR A 274 -11.25 10.26 20.90
C THR A 274 -11.68 9.52 22.16
N ARG A 275 -12.66 8.61 22.04
CA ARG A 275 -13.17 7.82 23.17
C ARG A 275 -12.10 6.87 23.70
N TRP A 276 -11.41 6.16 22.81
CA TRP A 276 -10.33 5.23 23.19
C TRP A 276 -9.16 5.94 23.85
N LYS A 277 -8.76 7.12 23.37
CA LYS A 277 -7.74 7.95 24.04
C LYS A 277 -8.15 8.28 25.49
N THR A 278 -9.41 8.66 25.69
CA THR A 278 -9.94 8.95 27.03
C THR A 278 -9.94 7.70 27.92
N ILE A 279 -10.33 6.54 27.39
CA ILE A 279 -10.31 5.27 28.13
C ILE A 279 -8.87 4.91 28.52
N CYS A 280 -7.93 4.95 27.57
CA CYS A 280 -6.52 4.64 27.85
C CYS A 280 -5.94 5.57 28.92
N LYS A 281 -6.25 6.88 28.85
CA LYS A 281 -5.83 7.86 29.86
C LYS A 281 -6.40 7.53 31.25
N ARG A 282 -7.64 7.06 31.35
CA ARG A 282 -8.28 6.67 32.62
C ARG A 282 -7.69 5.38 33.19
N ALA A 283 -7.37 4.42 32.32
CA ALA A 283 -6.73 3.15 32.68
C ALA A 283 -5.24 3.30 33.02
N GLY A 284 -4.61 4.44 32.70
CA GLY A 284 -3.16 4.62 32.87
C GLY A 284 -2.32 3.81 31.88
N ILE A 285 -2.90 3.38 30.76
CA ILE A 285 -2.22 2.55 29.74
C ILE A 285 -1.85 3.36 28.49
N GLN A 286 -0.86 2.87 27.74
CA GLN A 286 -0.48 3.45 26.46
C GLN A 286 -1.65 3.41 25.46
N TYR A 287 -1.86 4.49 24.71
CA TYR A 287 -2.84 4.50 23.63
C TYR A 287 -2.39 3.61 22.47
N LEU A 288 -3.22 2.63 22.14
CA LEU A 288 -3.12 1.82 20.93
C LEU A 288 -4.28 2.14 19.99
N SER A 289 -3.98 2.26 18.70
CA SER A 289 -5.03 2.37 17.67
C SER A 289 -5.78 1.05 17.52
N ALA A 290 -6.99 1.06 16.95
CA ALA A 290 -7.78 -0.16 16.80
C ALA A 290 -7.09 -1.24 15.95
N HIS A 291 -6.22 -0.86 15.01
CA HIS A 291 -5.41 -1.84 14.27
C HIS A 291 -4.36 -2.52 15.15
N GLN A 292 -3.71 -1.77 16.05
CA GLN A 292 -2.72 -2.30 17.01
C GLN A 292 -3.40 -3.17 18.07
N ALA A 293 -4.50 -2.68 18.65
CA ALA A 293 -5.22 -3.37 19.70
C ALA A 293 -5.99 -4.61 19.21
N GLY A 294 -6.47 -4.59 17.96
CA GLY A 294 -7.23 -5.70 17.38
C GLY A 294 -6.35 -6.61 16.52
N ARG A 295 -6.28 -6.31 15.22
CA ARG A 295 -5.69 -7.19 14.21
C ARG A 295 -4.19 -7.48 14.41
N HIS A 296 -3.40 -6.52 14.90
CA HIS A 296 -2.00 -6.77 15.25
C HIS A 296 -1.92 -7.65 16.50
N GLY A 297 -2.57 -7.22 17.60
CA GLY A 297 -2.67 -7.98 18.84
C GLY A 297 -3.09 -9.44 18.64
N PHE A 298 -4.16 -9.70 17.88
CA PHE A 298 -4.63 -11.04 17.53
C PHE A 298 -3.52 -11.95 16.98
N PHE A 299 -2.77 -11.45 15.98
CA PHE A 299 -1.78 -12.28 15.31
C PHE A 299 -0.56 -12.53 16.19
N THR A 300 -0.09 -11.50 16.90
CA THR A 300 1.01 -11.62 17.85
C THR A 300 0.64 -12.56 19.00
N GLU A 301 -0.57 -12.42 19.56
CA GLU A 301 -1.06 -13.27 20.64
C GLU A 301 -1.09 -14.75 20.22
N LEU A 302 -1.67 -15.07 19.06
CA LEU A 302 -1.75 -16.46 18.61
C LEU A 302 -0.37 -17.03 18.24
N VAL A 303 0.41 -16.32 17.43
CA VAL A 303 1.64 -16.87 16.85
C VAL A 303 2.83 -16.78 17.79
N VAL A 304 3.06 -15.60 18.37
CA VAL A 304 4.26 -15.33 19.19
C VAL A 304 4.09 -15.85 20.61
N ARG A 305 2.91 -15.65 21.21
CA ARG A 305 2.69 -15.94 22.63
C ARG A 305 2.07 -17.32 22.89
N GLN A 306 1.18 -17.77 22.02
CA GLN A 306 0.53 -19.09 22.13
C GLN A 306 1.15 -20.17 21.24
N GLY A 307 2.08 -19.81 20.35
CA GLY A 307 2.76 -20.77 19.48
C GLY A 307 1.86 -21.42 18.42
N VAL A 308 0.73 -20.80 18.09
CA VAL A 308 -0.17 -21.28 17.03
C VAL A 308 0.53 -21.16 15.68
N ASP A 309 0.37 -22.20 14.85
CA ASP A 309 0.86 -22.20 13.48
C ASP A 309 0.45 -20.91 12.72
N PRO A 310 1.40 -20.18 12.11
CA PRO A 310 1.12 -18.93 11.40
C PRO A 310 0.07 -19.04 10.30
N VAL A 311 -0.01 -20.18 9.61
CA VAL A 311 -1.02 -20.39 8.55
C VAL A 311 -2.41 -20.48 9.15
N THR A 312 -2.54 -21.17 10.28
CA THR A 312 -3.77 -21.28 11.05
C THR A 312 -4.21 -19.91 11.59
N ALA A 313 -3.32 -19.15 12.22
CA ALA A 313 -3.61 -17.80 12.69
C ALA A 313 -3.97 -16.86 11.53
N ALA A 314 -3.25 -16.94 10.40
CA ALA A 314 -3.53 -16.15 9.20
C ALA A 314 -4.91 -16.47 8.61
N LYS A 315 -5.29 -17.76 8.55
CA LYS A 315 -6.61 -18.18 8.09
C LYS A 315 -7.72 -17.68 9.02
N ALA A 316 -7.52 -17.80 10.33
CA ALA A 316 -8.48 -17.33 11.34
C ALA A 316 -8.70 -15.81 11.26
N GLY A 317 -7.64 -15.01 11.13
CA GLY A 317 -7.77 -13.56 10.90
C GLY A 317 -7.97 -13.15 9.44
N ARG A 318 -8.25 -14.12 8.56
CA ARG A 318 -8.64 -13.95 7.15
C ARG A 318 -7.60 -13.23 6.30
N TRP A 319 -6.31 -13.43 6.51
CA TRP A 319 -5.28 -12.97 5.58
C TRP A 319 -5.28 -13.81 4.30
N SER A 320 -5.14 -13.17 3.14
CA SER A 320 -5.01 -13.86 1.85
C SER A 320 -3.62 -14.47 1.65
N ASP A 321 -2.61 -13.91 2.32
CA ASP A 321 -1.22 -14.38 2.33
C ASP A 321 -0.73 -14.44 3.78
N PRO A 322 -0.42 -15.64 4.33
CA PRO A 322 0.14 -15.81 5.67
C PRO A 322 1.50 -15.13 5.88
N ASN A 323 2.26 -14.87 4.82
CA ASN A 323 3.57 -14.21 4.93
C ASN A 323 3.46 -12.72 5.28
N LEU A 324 2.34 -12.09 4.92
CA LEU A 324 2.11 -10.67 5.20
C LEU A 324 2.09 -10.37 6.71
N PRO A 325 1.24 -11.02 7.54
CA PRO A 325 1.26 -10.79 8.97
C PRO A 325 2.56 -11.28 9.62
N MET A 326 3.15 -12.38 9.15
CA MET A 326 4.45 -12.84 9.65
C MET A 326 5.54 -11.76 9.49
N ARG A 327 5.65 -11.14 8.31
CA ARG A 327 6.67 -10.11 8.05
C ARG A 327 6.48 -8.83 8.87
N ILE A 328 5.22 -8.49 9.21
CA ILE A 328 4.85 -7.20 9.78
C ILE A 328 4.64 -7.28 11.30
N TYR A 329 4.21 -8.43 11.82
CA TYR A 329 3.73 -8.59 13.20
C TYR A 329 4.47 -9.65 14.00
N ALA A 330 5.08 -10.66 13.34
CA ALA A 330 5.88 -11.65 14.03
C ALA A 330 7.29 -11.11 14.25
N HIS A 331 7.42 -10.23 15.23
CA HIS A 331 8.71 -9.87 15.80
C HIS A 331 8.91 -10.68 17.08
N ALA A 332 10.11 -11.22 17.27
CA ALA A 332 10.41 -11.99 18.46
C ALA A 332 10.32 -11.06 19.68
N GLU A 333 9.40 -11.37 20.60
CA GLU A 333 9.36 -10.77 21.94
C GLU A 333 10.38 -11.43 22.88
N THR A 334 11.12 -12.44 22.38
CA THR A 334 12.15 -13.17 23.14
C THR A 334 13.45 -12.38 23.20
N ASP A 335 14.05 -12.30 24.40
CA ASP A 335 15.37 -11.72 24.59
C ASP A 335 16.40 -12.42 23.69
N GLU A 336 17.24 -11.65 23.01
CA GLU A 336 18.34 -12.17 22.20
C GLU A 336 19.25 -13.07 23.04
N ALA A 337 19.40 -12.78 24.33
CA ALA A 337 20.12 -13.62 25.28
C ALA A 337 19.49 -15.02 25.44
N ASP A 338 18.17 -15.13 25.50
CA ASP A 338 17.45 -16.40 25.60
C ASP A 338 17.56 -17.22 24.31
N VAL A 339 17.47 -16.56 23.15
CA VAL A 339 17.70 -17.22 21.85
C VAL A 339 19.12 -17.78 21.78
N ARG A 340 20.10 -17.03 22.26
CA ARG A 340 21.51 -17.46 22.31
C ARG A 340 21.75 -18.55 23.35
N ALA A 341 21.00 -18.58 24.45
CA ALA A 341 21.07 -19.63 25.47
C ALA A 341 20.60 -20.99 24.93
N ARG A 342 19.64 -21.02 23.99
CA ARG A 342 19.19 -22.27 23.34
C ARG A 342 20.27 -22.99 22.54
N PHE A 343 21.29 -22.29 22.06
CA PHE A 343 22.46 -22.93 21.41
C PHE A 343 23.41 -23.60 22.41
N ARG A 344 23.27 -23.32 23.72
CA ARG A 344 24.10 -23.90 24.79
C ARG A 344 23.40 -25.04 25.54
N THR A 345 22.10 -25.24 25.31
CA THR A 345 21.34 -26.38 25.85
C THR A 345 21.39 -27.55 24.87
N ASN A 346 21.96 -28.68 25.30
CA ASN A 346 21.92 -29.93 24.53
C ASN A 346 20.46 -30.32 24.26
N HIS A 347 20.17 -30.81 23.05
CA HIS A 347 18.87 -31.40 22.73
C HIS A 347 18.57 -32.52 23.72
N VAL A 348 17.56 -32.34 24.57
CA VAL A 348 16.95 -33.45 25.31
C VAL A 348 16.15 -34.22 24.25
N GLN A 349 16.70 -35.33 23.77
CA GLN A 349 15.88 -36.33 23.10
C GLN A 349 14.94 -36.89 24.17
N GLU A 350 13.63 -36.72 23.97
CA GLU A 350 12.66 -37.55 24.70
C GLU A 350 12.83 -38.99 24.21
N ASP A 351 13.33 -39.86 25.09
CA ASP A 351 13.36 -41.29 24.82
C ASP A 351 11.92 -41.77 24.56
N PRO A 352 11.66 -42.50 23.46
CA PRO A 352 10.33 -43.01 23.17
C PRO A 352 9.93 -44.01 24.26
N VAL A 353 8.86 -43.67 24.98
CA VAL A 353 8.19 -44.55 25.95
C VAL A 353 7.92 -45.90 25.29
N GLN A 354 8.63 -46.94 25.73
CA GLN A 354 8.37 -48.32 25.31
C GLN A 354 7.03 -48.77 25.90
N SER A 355 6.00 -48.85 25.05
CA SER A 355 4.73 -49.50 25.39
C SER A 355 4.96 -50.99 25.67
N PRO A 356 4.38 -51.56 26.75
CA PRO A 356 4.55 -52.98 27.07
C PRO A 356 3.93 -53.89 26.00
N LYS A 357 4.71 -54.87 25.52
CA LYS A 357 4.26 -55.90 24.58
C LYS A 357 3.16 -56.77 25.23
N GLN A 358 1.97 -56.79 24.62
CA GLN A 358 0.93 -57.79 24.91
C GLN A 358 1.47 -59.20 24.64
N GLN A 359 1.53 -60.03 25.68
CA GLN A 359 1.68 -61.48 25.56
C GLN A 359 0.41 -62.05 24.92
N LYS A 360 0.56 -62.68 23.75
CA LYS A 360 -0.48 -63.52 23.16
C LYS A 360 -0.55 -64.83 23.96
N SER A 361 -1.68 -65.09 24.60
CA SER A 361 -2.05 -66.40 25.13
C SER A 361 -2.35 -67.35 23.97
N ASN A 362 -1.57 -68.41 23.82
CA ASN A 362 -1.97 -69.56 23.01
C ASN A 362 -3.06 -70.33 23.75
N LYS A 363 -4.15 -70.64 23.04
CA LYS A 363 -5.14 -71.64 23.42
C LYS A 363 -4.58 -73.04 23.12
N GLU A 364 -4.77 -73.95 24.06
CA GLU A 364 -5.06 -75.37 23.78
C GLU A 364 -6.58 -75.58 23.91
#